data_AF-A0A285TXX2-F1
#
_entry.id   AF-A0A285TXX2-F1
#
_cell.length_a   1.000
_cell.length_b   1.000
_cell.length_c   1.000
_cell.angle_alpha   90.00
_cell.angle_beta   90.00
_cell.angle_gamma   90.00
#
_symmetry.space_group_name_H-M   'P 1'
#
loop_
_entity.id
_entity.type
_entity.pdbx_description
1 polymer ?
#
loop_
_entity_poly.entity_id
_entity_poly.type
_entity_poly.pdbx_seq_one_letter_code
_entity_poly.pdbx_strand_id
1 'polypeptide(L)'
;MERVEQGNSTDIPSAAAILALTARLHDLQDSRLDVQTTHFAVPEPDESAHRRFAITDVILRHLSEQLRGGRDTSIPTKHFFEEVATEIPDATIDEVRFCIRFLDAPREVKYGFVNASAGLQERSVKATTRLLKYSSSQDAAKLTRYGKSYLRMLKSTDTWLFENRQVAKIGDALSGNLFEHVIPLCEESVIVLREMISSIIQAQEVPS
;
A
#
# COMPACT_ATOMS: atom_id res chain seq x y z
N MET A 1 12.71 -20.96 26.71
CA MET A 1 11.63 -20.02 27.08
C MET A 1 12.24 -18.63 26.98
N GLU A 2 12.40 -18.15 25.74
CA GLU A 2 13.03 -16.86 25.47
C GLU A 2 12.04 -15.74 25.79
N ARG A 3 12.49 -14.79 26.60
CA ARG A 3 11.78 -13.55 26.85
C ARG A 3 11.85 -12.72 25.59
N VAL A 4 10.72 -12.53 24.93
CA VAL A 4 10.54 -11.46 23.95
C VAL A 4 10.71 -10.16 24.72
N GLU A 5 11.80 -9.44 24.43
CA GLU A 5 12.00 -8.09 24.92
C GLU A 5 10.84 -7.22 24.39
N GLN A 6 9.92 -6.84 25.27
CA GLN A 6 8.96 -5.79 24.99
C GLN A 6 9.73 -4.48 24.94
N GLY A 7 10.16 -4.12 23.72
CA GLY A 7 10.68 -2.79 23.43
C GLY A 7 9.59 -1.76 23.66
N ASN A 8 9.71 -1.00 24.76
CA ASN A 8 9.05 0.28 24.89
C ASN A 8 9.71 1.27 23.91
N SER A 9 9.17 1.41 22.71
CA SER A 9 9.29 2.63 21.91
C SER A 9 7.92 3.00 21.32
N THR A 10 7.51 4.22 21.59
CA THR A 10 6.17 4.78 21.33
C THR A 10 5.93 5.22 19.88
N ASP A 11 6.76 4.81 18.93
CA ASP A 11 6.63 5.18 17.52
C ASP A 11 6.63 3.92 16.63
N ILE A 12 5.42 3.45 16.29
CA ILE A 12 5.24 2.47 15.23
C ILE A 12 5.55 3.17 13.91
N PRO A 13 6.44 2.64 13.05
CA PRO A 13 6.71 3.24 11.75
C PRO A 13 5.41 3.46 10.96
N SER A 14 5.25 4.62 10.30
CA SER A 14 4.01 4.98 9.59
C SER A 14 3.54 3.90 8.60
N ALA A 15 4.48 3.22 7.93
CA ALA A 15 4.19 2.09 7.04
C ALA A 15 3.54 0.91 7.79
N ALA A 16 4.02 0.57 8.98
CA ALA A 16 3.44 -0.47 9.82
C ALA A 16 2.06 -0.07 10.38
N ALA A 17 1.86 1.21 10.70
CA ALA A 17 0.55 1.73 11.13
C ALA A 17 -0.49 1.67 9.99
N ILE A 18 -0.13 2.12 8.78
CA ILE A 18 -0.99 2.03 7.59
C ILE A 18 -1.32 0.57 7.26
N LEU A 19 -0.33 -0.32 7.33
CA LEU A 19 -0.53 -1.75 7.15
C LEU A 19 -1.51 -2.30 8.18
N ALA A 20 -1.32 -1.99 9.47
CA ALA A 20 -2.21 -2.44 10.53
C ALA A 20 -3.64 -1.95 10.34
N LEU A 21 -3.83 -0.68 9.94
CA LEU A 21 -5.14 -0.11 9.63
C LEU A 21 -5.79 -0.79 8.43
N THR A 22 -5.02 -1.01 7.36
CA THR A 22 -5.51 -1.67 6.14
C THR A 22 -5.88 -3.13 6.42
N ALA A 23 -5.09 -3.83 7.23
CA ALA A 23 -5.40 -5.18 7.69
C ALA A 23 -6.69 -5.19 8.52
N ARG A 24 -6.90 -4.22 9.41
CA ARG A 24 -8.14 -4.13 10.20
C ARG A 24 -9.39 -3.89 9.37
N LEU A 25 -9.27 -3.05 8.34
CA LEU A 25 -10.38 -2.83 7.40
C LEU A 25 -10.67 -4.08 6.58
N HIS A 26 -9.64 -4.84 6.22
CA HIS A 26 -9.76 -6.13 5.56
C HIS A 26 -10.42 -7.16 6.49
N ASP A 27 -9.96 -7.29 7.73
CA ASP A 27 -10.57 -8.19 8.73
C ASP A 27 -12.05 -7.86 8.93
N LEU A 28 -12.41 -6.57 8.97
CA LEU A 28 -13.79 -6.13 9.06
C LEU A 28 -14.61 -6.52 7.82
N GLN A 29 -14.03 -6.36 6.62
CA GLN A 29 -14.67 -6.76 5.37
C GLN A 29 -14.93 -8.28 5.32
N ASP A 30 -14.01 -9.08 5.85
CA ASP A 30 -14.11 -10.53 5.89
C ASP A 30 -14.90 -11.04 7.11
N SER A 31 -15.22 -10.15 8.06
CA SER A 31 -16.01 -10.48 9.24
C SER A 31 -17.42 -10.92 8.86
N ARG A 32 -17.85 -12.06 9.40
CA ARG A 32 -19.22 -12.52 9.26
C ARG A 32 -20.03 -11.98 10.43
N LEU A 33 -20.99 -11.12 10.11
CA LEU A 33 -21.98 -10.67 11.07
C LEU A 33 -23.06 -11.76 11.18
N ASP A 34 -22.78 -12.80 11.96
CA ASP A 34 -23.81 -13.74 12.36
C ASP A 34 -24.53 -13.14 13.57
N VAL A 35 -25.80 -12.76 13.38
CA VAL A 35 -26.65 -12.02 14.33
C VAL A 35 -26.77 -12.74 15.67
N GLN A 36 -26.47 -14.05 15.72
CA GLN A 36 -26.52 -14.86 16.93
C GLN A 36 -25.15 -15.08 17.61
N THR A 37 -24.05 -14.68 16.98
CA THR A 37 -22.71 -14.86 17.55
C THR A 37 -22.30 -13.63 18.36
N THR A 38 -22.03 -13.83 19.65
CA THR A 38 -21.42 -12.82 20.55
C THR A 38 -19.89 -12.81 20.49
N HIS A 39 -19.30 -13.69 19.68
CA HIS A 39 -17.86 -13.92 19.63
C HIS A 39 -17.32 -13.50 18.27
N PHE A 40 -16.56 -12.41 18.27
CA PHE A 40 -15.75 -11.98 17.13
C PHE A 40 -14.34 -12.49 17.33
N ALA A 41 -13.84 -13.29 16.38
CA ALA A 41 -12.45 -13.73 16.36
C ALA A 41 -11.66 -12.87 15.38
N VAL A 42 -10.60 -12.23 15.88
CA VAL A 42 -9.60 -11.57 15.05
C VAL A 42 -8.60 -12.65 14.60
N PRO A 43 -8.23 -12.72 13.31
CA PRO A 43 -7.16 -13.61 12.86
C PRO A 43 -5.86 -13.35 13.62
N GLU A 44 -5.25 -14.40 14.18
CA GLU A 44 -3.90 -14.28 14.72
C GLU A 44 -2.90 -14.17 13.57
N PRO A 45 -1.93 -13.23 13.64
CA PRO A 45 -0.91 -13.10 12.62
C PRO A 45 0.00 -14.33 12.62
N ASP A 46 0.26 -14.86 11.43
CA ASP A 46 1.22 -15.94 11.22
C ASP A 46 2.64 -15.49 11.63
N GLU A 47 3.42 -16.41 12.24
CA GLU A 47 4.77 -16.11 12.74
C GLU A 47 5.70 -15.52 11.68
N SER A 48 5.51 -15.88 10.40
CA SER A 48 6.34 -15.40 9.27
C SER A 48 5.75 -14.19 8.53
N ALA A 49 4.62 -13.63 8.97
CA ALA A 49 3.94 -12.54 8.26
C ALA A 49 4.84 -11.29 8.08
N HIS A 50 5.59 -10.93 9.12
CA HIS A 50 6.55 -9.83 9.09
C HIS A 50 7.64 -10.03 8.03
N ARG A 51 8.13 -11.27 7.90
CA ARG A 51 9.17 -11.65 6.95
C ARG A 51 8.67 -11.59 5.51
N ARG A 52 7.46 -12.12 5.25
CA ARG A 52 6.82 -12.06 3.92
C ARG A 52 6.56 -10.61 3.50
N PHE A 53 6.19 -9.75 4.45
CA PHE A 53 6.04 -8.32 4.20
C PHE A 53 7.37 -7.68 3.78
N ALA A 54 8.46 -7.91 4.51
CA ALA A 54 9.77 -7.35 4.18
C ALA A 54 10.25 -7.81 2.79
N ILE A 55 10.11 -9.10 2.46
CA ILE A 55 10.44 -9.63 1.13
C ILE A 55 9.60 -8.94 0.04
N THR A 56 8.30 -8.77 0.28
CA THR A 56 7.39 -8.10 -0.66
C THR A 56 7.76 -6.64 -0.87
N ASP A 57 8.14 -5.93 0.19
CA ASP A 57 8.61 -4.54 0.10
C ASP A 57 9.82 -4.40 -0.83
N VAL A 58 10.85 -5.23 -0.63
CA VAL A 58 12.05 -5.24 -1.49
C VAL A 58 11.67 -5.49 -2.95
N ILE A 59 10.82 -6.50 -3.22
CA ILE A 59 10.35 -6.81 -4.58
C ILE A 59 9.65 -5.59 -5.21
N LEU A 60 8.76 -4.93 -4.48
CA LEU A 60 7.99 -3.80 -4.98
C LEU A 60 8.87 -2.55 -5.20
N ARG A 61 9.84 -2.29 -4.31
CA ARG A 61 10.84 -1.22 -4.49
C ARG A 61 11.67 -1.44 -5.75
N HIS A 62 12.22 -2.65 -5.91
CA HIS A 62 13.00 -2.99 -7.10
C HIS A 62 12.18 -2.82 -8.38
N LEU A 63 10.93 -3.29 -8.40
CA LEU A 63 10.02 -3.09 -9.53
C LEU A 63 9.70 -1.61 -9.79
N SER A 64 9.55 -0.81 -8.74
CA SER A 64 9.35 0.64 -8.88
C SER A 64 10.57 1.31 -9.51
N GLU A 65 11.78 0.90 -9.17
CA GLU A 65 13.01 1.44 -9.75
C GLU A 65 13.16 1.08 -11.23
N GLN A 66 12.89 -0.18 -11.59
CA GLN A 66 12.89 -0.61 -12.99
C GLN A 66 11.88 0.18 -13.83
N LEU A 67 10.67 0.40 -13.30
CA LEU A 67 9.65 1.21 -13.96
C LEU A 67 10.11 2.67 -14.15
N ARG A 68 10.81 3.26 -13.17
CA ARG A 68 11.41 4.61 -13.29
C ARG A 68 12.49 4.65 -14.36
N GLY A 69 13.27 3.59 -14.49
CA GLY A 69 14.26 3.41 -15.56
C GLY A 69 13.65 3.12 -16.94
N GLY A 70 12.31 3.17 -17.07
CA GLY A 70 11.60 2.89 -18.33
C GLY A 70 11.53 1.41 -18.70
N ARG A 71 11.94 0.51 -17.80
CA ARG A 71 11.95 -0.94 -18.05
C ARG A 71 10.67 -1.57 -17.54
N ASP A 72 9.80 -1.91 -18.47
CA ASP A 72 8.53 -2.61 -18.22
C ASP A 72 8.60 -4.05 -18.74
N THR A 73 9.59 -4.78 -18.23
CA THR A 73 9.94 -6.13 -18.70
C THR A 73 9.69 -7.18 -17.63
N SER A 74 9.57 -8.45 -18.05
CA SER A 74 9.56 -9.57 -17.11
C SER A 74 10.94 -9.75 -16.49
N ILE A 75 10.97 -9.89 -15.17
CA ILE A 75 12.17 -10.08 -14.37
C ILE A 75 12.19 -11.51 -13.84
N PRO A 76 13.29 -12.27 -14.03
CA PRO A 76 13.41 -13.61 -13.48
C PRO A 76 13.35 -13.62 -11.95
N THR A 77 12.74 -14.66 -11.37
CA THR A 77 12.66 -14.86 -9.91
C THR A 77 14.04 -14.86 -9.25
N LYS A 78 15.05 -15.38 -9.95
CA LYS A 78 16.44 -15.35 -9.48
C LYS A 78 16.96 -13.93 -9.24
N HIS A 79 16.61 -12.97 -10.10
CA HIS A 79 17.03 -11.58 -9.91
C HIS A 79 16.34 -10.96 -8.69
N PHE A 80 15.04 -11.21 -8.49
CA PHE A 80 14.37 -10.79 -7.26
C PHE A 80 15.01 -11.39 -6.01
N PHE A 81 15.41 -12.66 -6.09
CA PHE A 81 16.10 -13.33 -4.99
C PHE A 81 17.46 -12.70 -4.69
N GLU A 82 18.26 -12.39 -5.71
CA GLU A 82 19.56 -11.73 -5.54
C GLU A 82 19.38 -10.38 -4.81
N GLU A 83 18.40 -9.59 -5.20
CA GLU A 83 18.07 -8.30 -4.56
C GLU A 83 17.59 -8.49 -3.12
N VAL A 84 16.64 -9.42 -2.88
CA VAL A 84 16.15 -9.73 -1.53
C VAL A 84 17.25 -10.22 -0.62
N ALA A 85 18.17 -11.06 -1.13
CA ALA A 85 19.29 -11.59 -0.36
C ALA A 85 20.31 -10.51 0.04
N THR A 86 20.32 -9.34 -0.61
CA THR A 86 21.16 -8.20 -0.17
C THR A 86 20.65 -7.57 1.12
N GLU A 87 19.33 -7.54 1.34
CA GLU A 87 18.71 -6.92 2.50
C GLU A 87 18.27 -7.94 3.57
N ILE A 88 17.99 -9.18 3.16
CA ILE A 88 17.52 -10.29 3.98
C ILE A 88 18.39 -11.52 3.65
N PRO A 89 19.61 -11.63 4.23
CA PRO A 89 20.63 -12.59 3.80
C PRO A 89 20.25 -14.08 3.92
N ASP A 90 19.33 -14.40 4.85
CA ASP A 90 18.84 -15.75 5.10
C ASP A 90 17.56 -16.07 4.30
N ALA A 91 17.08 -15.14 3.46
CA ALA A 91 15.94 -15.39 2.58
C ALA A 91 16.23 -16.56 1.63
N THR A 92 15.17 -17.29 1.28
CA THR A 92 15.24 -18.38 0.31
C THR A 92 14.55 -18.01 -0.99
N ILE A 93 14.96 -18.63 -2.09
CA ILE A 93 14.31 -18.45 -3.38
C ILE A 93 12.84 -18.86 -3.37
N ASP A 94 12.48 -19.84 -2.52
CA ASP A 94 11.10 -20.32 -2.40
C ASP A 94 10.21 -19.31 -1.67
N GLU A 95 10.71 -18.60 -0.66
CA GLU A 95 9.98 -17.51 -0.01
C GLU A 95 9.74 -16.35 -0.98
N VAL A 96 10.74 -16.00 -1.78
CA VAL A 96 10.61 -14.97 -2.84
C VAL A 96 9.58 -15.41 -3.88
N ARG A 97 9.67 -16.65 -4.35
CA ARG A 97 8.72 -17.22 -5.31
C ARG A 97 7.31 -17.26 -4.74
N PHE A 98 7.15 -17.59 -3.46
CA PHE A 98 5.87 -17.55 -2.76
C PHE A 98 5.29 -16.14 -2.79
N CYS A 99 6.07 -15.12 -2.40
CA CYS A 99 5.61 -13.72 -2.40
C CYS A 99 5.21 -13.26 -3.81
N ILE A 100 6.00 -13.59 -4.84
CA ILE A 100 5.68 -13.27 -6.24
C ILE A 100 4.36 -13.91 -6.67
N ARG A 101 4.16 -15.20 -6.38
CA ARG A 101 2.92 -15.92 -6.72
C ARG A 101 1.73 -15.37 -5.95
N PHE A 102 1.93 -14.99 -4.68
CA PHE A 102 0.91 -14.34 -3.88
C PHE A 102 0.47 -13.00 -4.50
N LEU A 103 1.40 -12.21 -5.00
CA LEU A 103 1.09 -10.93 -5.67
C LEU A 103 0.40 -11.08 -7.04
N ASP A 104 0.45 -12.25 -7.68
CA ASP A 104 -0.34 -12.60 -8.87
C ASP A 104 -1.68 -13.28 -8.51
N ALA A 105 -1.88 -13.69 -7.26
CA ALA A 105 -3.13 -14.30 -6.85
C ALA A 105 -4.27 -13.26 -6.91
N PRO A 106 -5.37 -13.54 -7.64
CA PRO A 106 -6.52 -12.65 -7.63
C PRO A 106 -7.22 -12.72 -6.28
N ARG A 107 -7.48 -11.56 -5.69
CA ARG A 107 -8.39 -11.41 -4.55
C ARG A 107 -9.71 -10.83 -5.02
N GLU A 108 -10.80 -11.41 -4.55
CA GLU A 108 -12.14 -10.84 -4.71
C GLU A 108 -12.38 -9.82 -3.59
N VAL A 109 -12.77 -8.61 -3.96
CA VAL A 109 -13.07 -7.51 -3.05
C VAL A 109 -14.50 -7.08 -3.29
N LYS A 110 -15.33 -7.20 -2.26
CA LYS A 110 -16.73 -6.77 -2.27
C LYS A 110 -16.85 -5.42 -1.57
N TYR A 111 -17.57 -4.48 -2.15
CA TYR A 111 -17.74 -3.15 -1.58
C TYR A 111 -19.16 -2.64 -1.79
N GLY A 112 -19.64 -1.89 -0.81
CA GLY A 112 -20.92 -1.19 -0.86
C GLY A 112 -20.71 0.26 -1.29
N PHE A 113 -21.68 0.84 -2.00
CA PHE A 113 -21.78 2.28 -2.19
C PHE A 113 -23.24 2.71 -1.99
N VAL A 114 -23.42 3.89 -1.41
CA VAL A 114 -24.75 4.43 -1.16
C VAL A 114 -25.19 5.19 -2.40
N ASN A 115 -26.26 4.74 -3.03
CA ASN A 115 -26.90 5.43 -4.14
C ASN A 115 -28.12 6.20 -3.62
N ALA A 116 -28.20 7.49 -3.91
CA ALA A 116 -29.27 8.38 -3.45
C ALA A 116 -30.69 7.88 -3.79
N SER A 117 -30.87 7.15 -4.89
CA SER A 117 -32.19 6.66 -5.33
C SER A 117 -32.46 5.20 -4.98
N ALA A 118 -31.42 4.41 -4.67
CA ALA A 118 -31.52 2.95 -4.55
C ALA A 118 -30.95 2.39 -3.23
N GLY A 119 -30.50 3.25 -2.31
CA GLY A 119 -29.92 2.83 -1.05
C GLY A 119 -28.54 2.17 -1.22
N LEU A 120 -28.16 1.29 -0.30
CA LEU A 120 -26.88 0.58 -0.33
C LEU A 120 -26.86 -0.46 -1.47
N GLN A 121 -25.91 -0.33 -2.39
CA GLN A 121 -25.68 -1.28 -3.48
C GLN A 121 -24.34 -1.98 -3.33
N GLU A 122 -24.31 -3.30 -3.55
CA GLU A 122 -23.10 -4.13 -3.50
C GLU A 122 -22.47 -4.28 -4.89
N ARG A 123 -21.14 -4.23 -4.93
CA ARG A 123 -20.31 -4.58 -6.10
C ARG A 123 -19.14 -5.45 -5.69
N SER A 124 -18.60 -6.20 -6.65
CA SER A 124 -17.41 -7.04 -6.45
C SER A 124 -16.41 -6.88 -7.57
N VAL A 125 -15.11 -6.87 -7.25
CA VAL A 125 -14.01 -6.88 -8.23
C VAL A 125 -13.02 -8.00 -7.91
N LYS A 126 -12.55 -8.73 -8.93
CA LYS A 126 -11.66 -9.90 -8.74
C LYS A 126 -10.44 -9.91 -9.66
N ALA A 127 -10.62 -9.51 -10.93
CA ALA A 127 -9.53 -9.51 -11.90
C ALA A 127 -8.55 -8.33 -11.73
N THR A 128 -8.95 -7.29 -10.98
CA THR A 128 -8.25 -6.01 -10.88
C THR A 128 -7.28 -5.91 -9.70
N THR A 129 -7.13 -6.99 -8.93
CA THR A 129 -6.38 -7.01 -7.66
C THR A 129 -4.98 -7.59 -7.80
N ARG A 130 -4.66 -8.22 -8.93
CA ARG A 130 -3.32 -8.79 -9.19
C ARG A 130 -2.31 -7.68 -9.41
N LEU A 131 -1.25 -7.65 -8.61
CA LEU A 131 -0.18 -6.66 -8.73
C LEU A 131 0.90 -7.13 -9.71
N LEU A 132 1.20 -8.44 -9.71
CA LEU A 132 2.13 -9.07 -10.62
C LEU A 132 1.42 -10.03 -11.58
N LYS A 133 2.09 -10.34 -12.68
CA LYS A 133 1.78 -11.46 -13.55
C LYS A 133 3.00 -12.38 -13.55
N TYR A 134 2.86 -13.57 -12.96
CA TYR A 134 3.93 -14.56 -12.90
C TYR A 134 3.80 -15.56 -14.07
N SER A 135 4.94 -15.94 -14.62
CA SER A 135 5.07 -16.93 -15.70
C SER A 135 5.87 -18.12 -15.18
N SER A 136 5.19 -19.25 -14.96
CA SER A 136 5.86 -20.47 -14.48
C SER A 136 6.86 -21.04 -15.49
N SER A 137 6.61 -20.89 -16.78
CA SER A 137 7.51 -21.38 -17.84
C SER A 137 8.84 -20.63 -17.91
N GLN A 138 8.84 -19.36 -17.52
CA GLN A 138 10.02 -18.50 -17.51
C GLN A 138 10.57 -18.26 -16.10
N ASP A 139 9.92 -18.81 -15.07
CA ASP A 139 10.09 -18.48 -13.65
C ASP A 139 10.31 -16.97 -13.44
N ALA A 140 9.45 -16.14 -14.03
CA ALA A 140 9.63 -14.69 -14.11
C ALA A 140 8.31 -13.95 -13.84
N ALA A 141 8.40 -12.72 -13.36
CA ALA A 141 7.23 -11.88 -13.11
C ALA A 141 7.39 -10.47 -13.67
N LYS A 142 6.25 -9.84 -13.99
CA LYS A 142 6.17 -8.42 -14.35
C LYS A 142 4.99 -7.75 -13.67
N LEU A 143 5.04 -6.43 -13.57
CA LEU A 143 3.90 -5.65 -13.09
C LEU A 143 2.69 -5.76 -14.02
N THR A 144 1.50 -5.92 -13.45
CA THR A 144 0.25 -5.69 -14.18
C THR A 144 -0.01 -4.19 -14.33
N ARG A 145 -1.07 -3.81 -15.06
CA ARG A 145 -1.53 -2.41 -15.08
C ARG A 145 -1.89 -1.90 -13.67
N TYR A 146 -2.43 -2.77 -12.82
CA TYR A 146 -2.85 -2.43 -11.46
C TYR A 146 -1.67 -2.35 -10.51
N GLY A 147 -0.67 -3.24 -10.66
CA GLY A 147 0.60 -3.12 -9.94
C GLY A 147 1.31 -1.79 -10.25
N LYS A 148 1.32 -1.36 -11.51
CA LYS A 148 1.86 -0.04 -11.89
C LYS A 148 1.08 1.09 -11.25
N SER A 149 -0.26 1.06 -11.30
CA SER A 149 -1.09 2.09 -10.66
C SER A 149 -0.88 2.13 -9.15
N TYR A 150 -0.77 0.98 -8.50
CA TYR A 150 -0.48 0.86 -7.07
C TYR A 150 0.87 1.50 -6.72
N LEU A 151 1.94 1.17 -7.44
CA LEU A 151 3.27 1.77 -7.20
C LEU A 151 3.28 3.28 -7.46
N ARG A 152 2.54 3.76 -8.47
CA ARG A 152 2.37 5.21 -8.69
C ARG A 152 1.66 5.88 -7.53
N MET A 153 0.59 5.27 -7.01
CA MET A 153 -0.17 5.78 -5.86
C MET A 153 0.69 5.84 -4.59
N LEU A 154 1.47 4.80 -4.30
CA LEU A 154 2.40 4.81 -3.16
C LEU A 154 3.39 5.97 -3.26
N LYS A 155 3.99 6.19 -4.43
CA LYS A 155 4.88 7.33 -4.67
C LYS A 155 4.16 8.68 -4.49
N SER A 156 2.93 8.79 -4.99
CA SER A 156 2.12 9.99 -4.80
C SER A 156 1.80 10.24 -3.33
N THR A 157 1.76 9.20 -2.48
CA THR A 157 1.50 9.36 -1.04
C THR A 157 2.69 10.02 -0.32
N ASP A 158 3.93 9.69 -0.71
CA ASP A 158 5.14 10.38 -0.22
C ASP A 158 5.26 11.84 -0.70
N THR A 159 4.58 12.17 -1.81
CA THR A 159 4.63 13.51 -2.44
C THR A 159 3.40 14.37 -2.12
N TRP A 160 2.29 13.74 -1.71
CA TRP A 160 1.04 14.42 -1.35
C TRP A 160 1.12 15.02 0.04
N LEU A 161 1.90 14.42 0.94
CA LEU A 161 2.08 14.96 2.28
C LEU A 161 2.62 16.39 2.25
N PHE A 162 3.40 16.76 1.23
CA PHE A 162 3.79 18.14 0.98
C PHE A 162 4.14 18.39 -0.50
N GLU A 163 3.43 19.30 -1.19
CA GLU A 163 4.02 19.92 -2.37
C GLU A 163 5.29 20.67 -1.92
N ASN A 164 6.45 20.37 -2.51
CA ASN A 164 7.74 21.02 -2.18
C ASN A 164 7.64 22.55 -2.07
N ARG A 165 6.73 23.17 -2.82
CA ARG A 165 6.47 24.61 -2.80
C ARG A 165 5.80 25.09 -1.50
N GLN A 166 4.91 24.31 -0.90
CA GLN A 166 4.25 24.66 0.35
C GLN A 166 5.17 24.44 1.56
N VAL A 167 5.99 23.37 1.55
CA VAL A 167 7.06 23.20 2.55
C VAL A 167 8.13 24.28 2.44
N ALA A 168 8.51 24.68 1.23
CA ALA A 168 9.43 25.82 1.06
C ALA A 168 8.84 27.11 1.64
N LYS A 169 7.57 27.44 1.36
CA LYS A 169 6.91 28.62 1.93
C LYS A 169 6.84 28.59 3.46
N ILE A 170 6.56 27.43 4.05
CA ILE A 170 6.55 27.26 5.51
C ILE A 170 7.97 27.38 6.07
N GLY A 171 8.97 26.77 5.43
CA GLY A 171 10.37 26.88 5.79
C GLY A 171 10.92 28.30 5.70
N ASP A 172 10.51 29.05 4.67
CA ASP A 172 10.86 30.46 4.46
C ASP A 172 10.20 31.36 5.53
N ALA A 173 8.92 31.11 5.86
CA ALA A 173 8.22 31.84 6.92
C ALA A 173 8.86 31.60 8.30
N LEU A 174 9.26 30.36 8.59
CA LEU A 174 9.98 30.00 9.82
C LEU A 174 11.37 30.65 9.87
N SER A 175 12.10 30.62 8.76
CA SER A 175 13.43 31.24 8.67
C SER A 175 13.39 32.77 8.74
N GLY A 176 12.26 33.37 8.34
CA GLY A 176 12.00 34.81 8.40
C GLY A 176 11.37 35.31 9.71
N ASN A 177 11.18 34.45 10.72
CA ASN A 177 10.46 34.76 11.97
C ASN A 177 9.00 35.24 11.78
N LEU A 178 8.34 34.81 10.70
CA LEU A 178 6.96 35.16 10.36
C LEU A 178 5.98 34.10 10.87
N PHE A 179 6.02 33.83 12.17
CA PHE A 179 5.31 32.71 12.80
C PHE A 179 3.78 32.81 12.72
N GLU A 180 3.26 34.04 12.69
CA GLU A 180 1.84 34.35 12.54
C GLU A 180 1.25 33.84 11.22
N HIS A 181 2.10 33.63 10.21
CA HIS A 181 1.69 33.17 8.89
C HIS A 181 1.80 31.65 8.70
N VAL A 182 2.44 30.93 9.63
CA VAL A 182 2.64 29.48 9.53
C VAL A 182 1.33 28.71 9.63
N ILE A 183 0.46 29.07 10.59
CA ILE A 183 -0.84 28.40 10.78
C ILE A 183 -1.75 28.58 9.55
N PRO A 184 -1.96 29.81 9.02
CA PRO A 184 -2.73 30.01 7.79
C PRO A 184 -2.19 29.25 6.56
N LEU A 185 -0.86 29.15 6.41
CA LEU A 185 -0.24 28.39 5.31
C LEU A 185 -0.51 26.89 5.43
N CYS A 186 -0.50 26.35 6.65
CA CYS A 186 -0.89 24.95 6.89
C CYS A 186 -2.37 24.71 6.58
N GLU A 187 -3.26 25.64 6.96
CA GLU A 187 -4.69 25.55 6.66
C GLU A 187 -4.99 25.61 5.15
N GLU A 188 -4.31 26.51 4.42
CA GLU A 188 -4.37 26.60 2.96
C GLU A 188 -3.92 25.29 2.30
N SER A 189 -2.85 24.68 2.83
CA SER A 189 -2.36 23.38 2.39
C SER A 189 -3.46 22.33 2.54
N VAL A 190 -4.09 22.22 3.70
CA VAL A 190 -5.19 21.27 3.98
C VAL A 190 -6.37 21.43 3.01
N ILE A 191 -6.71 22.66 2.62
CA ILE A 191 -7.80 22.94 1.66
C ILE A 191 -7.44 22.42 0.27
N VAL A 192 -6.23 22.71 -0.22
CA VAL A 192 -5.75 22.23 -1.54
C VAL A 192 -5.75 20.70 -1.60
N LEU A 193 -5.32 20.03 -0.52
CA LEU A 193 -5.35 18.56 -0.46
C LEU A 193 -6.79 18.01 -0.58
N ARG A 194 -7.77 18.67 0.04
CA ARG A 194 -9.20 18.27 -0.04
C ARG A 194 -9.78 18.46 -1.44
N GLU A 195 -9.39 19.52 -2.14
CA GLU A 195 -9.79 19.77 -3.51
C GLU A 195 -9.20 18.72 -4.47
N MET A 196 -7.93 18.38 -4.30
CA MET A 196 -7.28 17.34 -5.10
C MET A 196 -7.91 15.95 -4.89
N ILE A 197 -8.25 15.59 -3.64
CA ILE A 197 -9.01 14.36 -3.35
C ILE A 197 -10.32 14.36 -4.15
N SER A 198 -11.05 15.47 -4.13
CA SER A 198 -12.35 15.60 -4.82
C SER A 198 -12.21 15.46 -6.33
N SER A 199 -11.15 16.03 -6.93
CA SER A 199 -10.85 15.89 -8.36
C SER A 199 -10.46 14.46 -8.74
N ILE A 200 -9.71 13.74 -7.89
CA ILE A 200 -9.36 12.33 -8.13
C ILE A 200 -10.61 11.45 -8.12
N ILE A 201 -11.53 11.69 -7.18
CA ILE A 201 -12.82 10.99 -7.11
C ILE A 201 -13.61 11.22 -8.40
N GLN A 202 -13.73 12.47 -8.85
CA GLN A 202 -14.42 12.80 -10.11
C GLN A 202 -13.78 12.18 -11.35
N ALA A 203 -12.44 12.12 -11.42
CA ALA A 203 -11.73 11.51 -12.54
C ALA A 203 -11.92 9.99 -12.63
N GLN A 204 -12.29 9.33 -11.53
CA GLN A 204 -12.62 7.90 -11.51
C GLN A 204 -14.08 7.61 -11.93
N GLU A 205 -14.96 8.60 -11.93
CA GLU A 205 -16.38 8.46 -12.27
C GLU A 205 -16.67 8.62 -13.77
N VAL A 206 -15.71 9.08 -14.59
CA VAL A 206 -15.85 9.20 -16.05
C VAL A 206 -15.44 7.87 -16.71
N PRO A 207 -16.38 7.10 -17.29
CA PRO A 207 -16.03 5.86 -17.99
C PRO A 207 -15.32 6.19 -19.31
N SER A 208 -14.23 5.49 -19.60
CA SER A 208 -13.72 5.32 -20.97
C SER A 208 -14.39 4.12 -21.63
#